data_AF-A0A955P3F4-F1
#
_entry.id   AF-A0A955P3F4-F1
#
_cell.length_a   1.000
_cell.length_b   1.000
_cell.length_c   1.000
_cell.angle_alpha   90.00
_cell.angle_beta   90.00
_cell.angle_gamma   90.00
#
_symmetry.space_group_name_H-M   'P 1'
#
loop_
_entity.id
_entity.type
_entity.pdbx_description
1 polymer ?
#
loop_
_entity_poly.entity_id
_entity_poly.type
_entity_poly.pdbx_seq_one_letter_code
_entity_poly.pdbx_strand_id
1 'polypeptide(L)'
;MANIFAKKYTREEIQNYTGSLRQIGGITRSQLSEGPGKGLEIATLRTGSGFDLTLLMDRGMDISTASYCGIPLNWSSPSGDAHPNRFDPHGLGWLRTFPGGLLVTCGLRQTGSPCEDEGEALGLHGRYTSLPAERISHTEGWEGDDYVMRISGEMREAVIF
;
A
#
# COMPACT_ATOMS: atom_id res chain seq x y z
N MET A 1 4.95 25.15 2.79
CA MET A 1 4.96 25.45 1.33
C MET A 1 5.13 24.15 0.58
N ALA A 2 4.10 23.79 -0.18
CA ALA A 2 4.04 22.56 -0.96
C ALA A 2 5.15 22.51 -2.01
N ASN A 3 5.82 21.36 -2.10
CA ASN A 3 6.84 21.09 -3.11
C ASN A 3 6.20 20.37 -4.31
N ILE A 4 6.10 21.09 -5.43
CA ILE A 4 5.47 20.59 -6.66
C ILE A 4 6.49 20.77 -7.79
N PHE A 5 6.85 19.67 -8.46
CA PHE A 5 7.84 19.66 -9.53
C PHE A 5 9.16 20.39 -9.18
N ALA A 6 9.71 20.09 -7.99
CA ALA A 6 10.94 20.67 -7.43
C ALA A 6 10.91 22.19 -7.19
N LYS A 7 9.72 22.79 -7.15
CA LYS A 7 9.50 24.19 -6.78
C LYS A 7 8.58 24.29 -5.58
N LYS A 8 8.85 25.26 -4.72
CA LYS A 8 7.99 25.58 -3.58
C LYS A 8 6.93 26.58 -4.02
N TYR A 9 5.69 26.29 -3.66
CA TYR A 9 4.58 27.20 -3.85
C TYR A 9 3.83 27.36 -2.53
N THR A 10 3.28 28.55 -2.34
CA THR A 10 2.22 28.82 -1.36
C THR A 10 0.90 28.22 -1.84
N ARG A 11 -0.05 28.08 -0.93
CA ARG A 11 -1.41 27.67 -1.28
C ARG A 11 -2.03 28.57 -2.34
N GLU A 12 -1.91 29.89 -2.15
CA GLU A 12 -2.53 30.89 -3.02
C GLU A 12 -1.98 30.82 -4.45
N GLU A 13 -0.67 30.69 -4.60
CA GLU A 13 -0.04 30.52 -5.93
C GLU A 13 -0.58 29.30 -6.67
N ILE A 14 -0.72 28.16 -5.98
CA ILE A 14 -1.25 26.94 -6.61
C ILE A 14 -2.71 27.14 -7.02
N GLN A 15 -3.53 27.75 -6.18
CA GLN A 15 -4.94 28.01 -6.47
C GLN A 15 -5.13 28.95 -7.68
N ASN A 16 -4.15 29.81 -7.97
CA ASN A 16 -4.16 30.64 -9.18
C ASN A 16 -3.86 29.86 -10.47
N TYR A 17 -3.20 28.69 -10.39
CA TYR A 17 -2.85 27.86 -11.55
C TYR A 17 -3.78 26.68 -11.80
N THR A 18 -4.50 26.20 -10.77
CA THR A 18 -5.40 25.05 -10.92
C THR A 18 -6.73 25.25 -10.22
N GLY A 19 -7.81 24.81 -10.88
CA GLY A 19 -9.15 24.75 -10.28
C GLY A 19 -9.34 23.55 -9.35
N SER A 20 -8.46 22.56 -9.36
CA SER A 20 -8.54 21.38 -8.49
C SER A 20 -7.18 20.76 -8.26
N LEU A 21 -6.82 20.53 -7.00
CA LEU A 21 -5.55 19.87 -6.65
C LEU A 21 -5.43 18.43 -7.18
N ARG A 22 -6.54 17.79 -7.57
CA ARG A 22 -6.54 16.49 -8.25
C ARG A 22 -5.73 16.50 -9.56
N GLN A 23 -5.55 17.67 -10.18
CA GLN A 23 -4.68 17.86 -11.32
C GLN A 23 -3.21 17.58 -10.98
N ILE A 24 -2.80 17.90 -9.75
CA ILE A 24 -1.40 17.82 -9.29
C ILE A 24 -1.15 16.51 -8.55
N GLY A 25 -2.06 16.14 -7.64
CA GLY A 25 -1.88 15.00 -6.75
C GLY A 25 -3.15 14.64 -5.99
N GLY A 26 -3.02 13.64 -5.14
CA GLY A 26 -4.08 13.13 -4.29
C GLY A 26 -4.09 11.62 -4.20
N ILE A 27 -5.10 11.12 -3.49
CA ILE A 27 -5.35 9.71 -3.19
C ILE A 27 -6.54 9.25 -4.03
N THR A 28 -6.32 8.22 -4.84
CA THR A 28 -7.37 7.57 -5.62
C THR A 28 -7.48 6.12 -5.19
N ARG A 29 -8.67 5.72 -4.71
CA ARG A 29 -9.01 4.31 -4.48
C ARG A 29 -9.53 3.69 -5.75
N SER A 30 -9.08 2.47 -6.01
CA SER A 30 -9.41 1.70 -7.22
C SER A 30 -9.48 0.22 -6.88
N GLN A 31 -10.11 -0.57 -7.75
CA GLN A 31 -10.11 -2.02 -7.68
C GLN A 31 -9.50 -2.60 -8.95
N LEU A 32 -8.62 -3.59 -8.81
CA LEU A 32 -8.06 -4.32 -9.95
C LEU A 32 -9.16 -5.16 -10.63
N SER A 33 -9.27 -5.06 -11.95
CA SER A 33 -10.37 -5.65 -12.72
C SER A 33 -10.13 -7.09 -13.17
N GLU A 34 -8.88 -7.55 -13.23
CA GLU A 34 -8.51 -8.82 -13.84
C GLU A 34 -7.24 -9.46 -13.26
N GLY A 35 -6.89 -10.64 -13.78
CA GLY A 35 -5.69 -11.37 -13.40
C GLY A 35 -5.70 -11.89 -11.95
N PRO A 36 -4.52 -12.25 -11.42
CA PRO A 36 -4.38 -12.73 -10.05
C PRO A 36 -4.85 -11.76 -8.97
N GLY A 37 -4.80 -10.45 -9.25
CA GLY A 37 -5.23 -9.38 -8.35
C GLY A 37 -6.70 -8.99 -8.50
N LYS A 38 -7.50 -9.64 -9.36
CA LYS A 38 -8.89 -9.25 -9.57
C LYS A 38 -9.67 -9.12 -8.25
N GLY A 39 -10.31 -7.97 -8.06
CA GLY A 39 -11.06 -7.64 -6.85
C GLY A 39 -10.24 -6.96 -5.75
N LEU A 40 -8.91 -6.91 -5.89
CA LEU A 40 -8.02 -6.29 -4.91
C LEU A 40 -8.24 -4.79 -4.90
N GLU A 41 -8.55 -4.25 -3.73
CA GLU A 41 -8.61 -2.82 -3.52
C GLU A 41 -7.20 -2.22 -3.31
N ILE A 42 -6.95 -1.12 -3.99
CA ILE A 42 -5.70 -0.37 -3.94
C ILE A 42 -5.96 1.12 -3.70
N ALA A 43 -4.96 1.83 -3.19
CA ALA A 43 -4.94 3.29 -3.15
C ALA A 43 -3.66 3.82 -3.79
N THR A 44 -3.79 4.61 -4.84
CA THR A 44 -2.66 5.30 -5.47
C THR A 44 -2.56 6.71 -4.89
N LEU A 45 -1.39 7.04 -4.35
CA LEU A 45 -1.07 8.35 -3.82
C LEU A 45 -0.09 9.03 -4.78
N ARG A 46 -0.48 10.20 -5.27
CA ARG A 46 0.39 11.06 -6.08
C ARG A 46 0.67 12.33 -5.32
N THR A 47 1.93 12.59 -4.99
CA THR A 47 2.25 13.75 -4.14
C THR A 47 2.34 15.06 -4.93
N GLY A 48 2.47 15.00 -6.26
CA GLY A 48 2.79 16.16 -7.10
C GLY A 48 4.25 16.61 -7.04
N SER A 49 5.04 16.05 -6.11
CA SER A 49 6.48 16.31 -5.99
C SER A 49 7.33 15.42 -6.91
N GLY A 50 6.69 14.49 -7.61
CA GLY A 50 7.32 13.41 -8.38
C GLY A 50 7.36 12.08 -7.65
N PHE A 51 7.03 12.04 -6.35
CA PHE A 51 6.90 10.80 -5.59
C PHE A 51 5.47 10.26 -5.64
N ASP A 52 5.32 9.05 -6.17
CA ASP A 52 4.04 8.36 -6.30
C ASP A 52 4.15 6.94 -5.71
N LEU A 53 3.11 6.45 -5.06
CA LEU A 53 3.08 5.09 -4.49
C LEU A 53 1.69 4.45 -4.54
N THR A 54 1.65 3.12 -4.51
CA THR A 54 0.40 2.33 -4.46
C THR A 54 0.37 1.46 -3.22
N LEU A 55 -0.68 1.63 -2.41
CA LEU A 55 -1.01 0.79 -1.26
C LEU A 55 -1.94 -0.33 -1.68
N LEU A 56 -1.69 -1.53 -1.16
CA LEU A 56 -2.56 -2.69 -1.31
C LEU A 56 -3.50 -2.76 -0.09
N MET A 57 -4.71 -2.22 -0.24
CA MET A 57 -5.64 -2.05 0.89
C MET A 57 -6.06 -3.39 1.49
N ASP A 58 -6.20 -4.43 0.66
CA ASP A 58 -6.54 -5.77 1.15
C ASP A 58 -5.32 -6.61 1.56
N ARG A 59 -4.10 -6.05 1.50
CA ARG A 59 -2.84 -6.74 1.87
C ARG A 59 -2.06 -5.95 2.91
N GLY A 60 -2.70 -5.70 4.05
CA GLY A 60 -2.05 -5.06 5.17
C GLY A 60 -1.67 -3.59 4.98
N MET A 61 -2.19 -2.94 3.92
CA MET A 61 -1.75 -1.63 3.44
C MET A 61 -0.25 -1.57 3.11
N ASP A 62 0.32 -2.70 2.68
CA ASP A 62 1.68 -2.78 2.17
C ASP A 62 1.85 -1.90 0.91
N ILE A 63 3.08 -1.45 0.64
CA ILE A 63 3.39 -0.58 -0.51
C ILE A 63 3.91 -1.43 -1.66
N SER A 64 3.06 -1.68 -2.66
CA SER A 64 3.42 -2.47 -3.84
C SER A 64 4.37 -1.73 -4.77
N THR A 65 4.01 -0.52 -5.18
CA THR A 65 4.82 0.26 -6.12
C THR A 65 5.16 1.60 -5.54
N ALA A 66 6.36 2.08 -5.86
CA ALA A 66 6.74 3.46 -5.62
C ALA A 66 7.66 3.94 -6.74
N SER A 67 7.50 5.19 -7.13
CA SER A 67 8.37 5.83 -8.11
C SER A 67 8.72 7.25 -7.69
N TYR A 68 9.89 7.71 -8.11
CA TYR A 68 10.30 9.09 -8.00
C TYR A 68 10.67 9.63 -9.37
N CYS A 69 9.95 10.65 -9.84
CA CYS A 69 10.10 11.23 -11.17
C CYS A 69 10.03 10.18 -12.29
N GLY A 70 9.16 9.18 -12.13
CA GLY A 70 8.99 8.05 -13.07
C GLY A 70 10.05 6.95 -12.95
N ILE A 71 11.03 7.09 -12.05
CA ILE A 71 12.03 6.06 -11.79
C ILE A 71 11.48 5.11 -10.72
N PRO A 72 11.36 3.80 -10.98
CA PRO A 72 10.84 2.85 -10.00
C PRO A 72 11.80 2.68 -8.82
N LEU A 73 11.24 2.54 -7.62
CA LEU A 73 11.98 2.40 -6.35
C LEU A 73 11.74 1.05 -5.67
N ASN A 74 10.96 0.16 -6.29
CA ASN A 74 10.60 -1.14 -5.75
C ASN A 74 11.09 -2.28 -6.66
N TRP A 75 11.18 -3.48 -6.10
CA TRP A 75 11.28 -4.72 -6.88
C TRP A 75 9.87 -5.32 -7.03
N SER A 76 9.53 -5.87 -8.20
CA SER A 76 8.23 -6.51 -8.43
C SER A 76 8.40 -8.00 -8.70
N SER A 77 7.62 -8.79 -7.99
CA SER A 77 7.57 -10.25 -8.15
C SER A 77 6.79 -10.66 -9.40
N PRO A 78 7.12 -11.80 -10.04
CA PRO A 78 6.29 -12.38 -11.10
C PRO A 78 4.88 -12.78 -10.62
N SER A 79 4.68 -12.93 -9.30
CA SER A 79 3.37 -13.20 -8.71
C SER A 79 2.42 -12.00 -8.82
N GLY A 80 2.97 -10.78 -8.97
CA GLY A 80 2.23 -9.53 -8.97
C GLY A 80 1.45 -9.27 -7.68
N ASP A 81 0.55 -8.28 -7.72
CA ASP A 81 -0.37 -7.96 -6.63
C ASP A 81 -1.52 -8.95 -6.55
N ALA A 82 -1.21 -10.21 -6.26
CA ALA A 82 -2.20 -11.28 -6.16
C ALA A 82 -3.22 -10.97 -5.05
N HIS A 83 -4.49 -11.34 -5.25
CA HIS A 83 -5.53 -11.17 -4.24
C HIS A 83 -5.23 -12.04 -3.00
N PRO A 84 -5.45 -11.55 -1.75
CA PRO A 84 -5.16 -12.30 -0.52
C PRO A 84 -5.91 -13.63 -0.40
N ASN A 85 -7.08 -13.80 -1.03
CA ASN A 85 -7.78 -15.10 -1.16
C ASN A 85 -6.93 -16.23 -1.78
N ARG A 86 -5.79 -15.92 -2.41
CA ARG A 86 -4.84 -16.91 -2.94
C ARG A 86 -3.73 -17.26 -1.95
N PHE A 87 -3.75 -16.69 -0.74
CA PHE A 87 -2.74 -16.89 0.28
C PHE A 87 -2.69 -18.34 0.74
N ASP A 88 -1.48 -18.89 0.80
CA ASP A 88 -1.19 -20.23 1.29
C ASP A 88 -0.32 -20.09 2.56
N PRO A 89 -0.88 -20.38 3.76
CA PRO A 89 -0.18 -20.19 5.02
C PRO A 89 0.82 -21.31 5.34
N HIS A 90 1.00 -22.32 4.48
CA HIS A 90 1.81 -23.49 4.80
C HIS A 90 3.20 -23.41 4.16
N GLY A 91 4.24 -23.68 4.95
CA GLY A 91 5.62 -23.74 4.45
C GLY A 91 5.98 -22.48 3.66
N LEU A 92 6.45 -22.66 2.43
CA LEU A 92 6.82 -21.57 1.50
C LEU A 92 5.64 -21.03 0.67
N GLY A 93 4.41 -21.41 0.98
CA GLY A 93 3.19 -21.02 0.25
C GLY A 93 3.03 -19.51 0.07
N TRP A 94 3.47 -18.72 1.06
CA TRP A 94 3.50 -17.26 1.03
C TRP A 94 4.14 -16.69 -0.26
N LEU A 95 5.21 -17.32 -0.77
CA LEU A 95 5.93 -16.88 -1.97
C LEU A 95 5.06 -16.89 -3.24
N ARG A 96 3.98 -17.69 -3.27
CA ARG A 96 3.04 -17.73 -4.41
C ARG A 96 2.23 -16.43 -4.57
N THR A 97 2.15 -15.63 -3.51
CA THR A 97 1.40 -14.36 -3.52
C THR A 97 2.22 -13.17 -3.05
N PHE A 98 3.53 -13.35 -2.82
CA PHE A 98 4.42 -12.26 -2.46
C PHE A 98 4.54 -11.26 -3.62
N PRO A 99 4.06 -10.01 -3.47
CA PRO A 99 4.12 -9.03 -4.54
C PRO A 99 5.54 -8.47 -4.75
N GLY A 100 6.44 -8.66 -3.78
CA GLY A 100 7.61 -7.79 -3.66
C GLY A 100 7.16 -6.44 -3.16
N GLY A 101 7.67 -5.38 -3.78
CA GLY A 101 7.23 -4.02 -3.58
C GLY A 101 8.24 -3.17 -2.84
N LEU A 102 7.82 -1.96 -2.45
CA LEU A 102 8.65 -1.06 -1.66
C LEU A 102 8.66 -1.50 -0.19
N LEU A 103 7.52 -1.98 0.29
CA LEU A 103 7.34 -2.40 1.67
C LEU A 103 6.37 -3.57 1.74
N VAL A 104 6.79 -4.64 2.42
CA VAL A 104 5.92 -5.76 2.81
C VAL A 104 6.13 -6.04 4.28
N THR A 105 5.02 -6.07 5.01
CA THR A 105 5.02 -6.28 6.44
C THR A 105 4.91 -7.78 6.73
N CYS A 106 5.86 -8.30 7.50
CA CYS A 106 5.89 -9.69 7.95
C CYS A 106 5.46 -9.76 9.42
N GLY A 107 4.53 -10.65 9.78
CA GLY A 107 3.92 -10.65 11.10
C GLY A 107 2.44 -11.08 11.12
N LEU A 108 1.67 -10.76 12.16
CA LEU A 108 2.10 -10.11 13.42
C LEU A 108 2.63 -11.12 14.43
N ARG A 109 1.99 -12.29 14.47
CA ARG A 109 2.28 -13.32 15.47
C ARG A 109 3.68 -13.92 15.33
N GLN A 110 4.17 -14.06 14.11
CA GLN A 110 5.48 -14.61 13.81
C GLN A 110 6.02 -14.04 12.51
N THR A 111 7.34 -14.08 12.36
CA THR A 111 8.02 -13.80 11.10
C THR A 111 9.25 -14.69 10.96
N GLY A 112 9.64 -14.95 9.72
CA GLY A 112 10.84 -15.71 9.38
C GLY A 112 10.51 -16.97 8.61
N SER A 113 11.46 -17.91 8.61
CA SER A 113 11.33 -19.21 7.97
C SER A 113 10.17 -20.01 8.55
N PRO A 114 9.53 -20.88 7.75
CA PRO A 114 8.50 -21.77 8.28
C PRO A 114 9.07 -22.66 9.38
N CYS A 115 8.28 -22.89 10.42
CA CYS A 115 8.67 -23.70 11.57
C CYS A 115 7.46 -24.37 12.22
N GLU A 116 7.73 -25.25 13.17
CA GLU A 116 6.74 -25.71 14.14
C GLU A 116 7.07 -25.04 15.47
N ASP A 117 6.08 -24.41 16.09
CA ASP A 117 6.21 -23.75 17.39
C ASP A 117 5.05 -24.20 18.28
N GLU A 118 5.36 -24.74 19.47
CA GLU A 118 4.40 -25.33 20.41
C GLU A 118 3.37 -26.31 19.77
N GLY A 119 3.78 -27.04 18.73
CA GLY A 119 2.93 -27.99 18.00
C GLY A 119 2.04 -27.37 16.92
N GLU A 120 2.19 -26.07 16.64
CA GLU A 120 1.54 -25.39 15.52
C GLU A 120 2.50 -25.21 14.34
N ALA A 121 2.04 -25.58 13.14
CA ALA A 121 2.78 -25.31 11.91
C ALA A 121 2.60 -23.85 11.47
N LEU A 122 3.70 -23.09 11.47
CA LEU A 122 3.76 -21.69 11.08
C LEU A 122 4.39 -21.54 9.68
N GLY A 123 3.71 -20.82 8.78
CA GLY A 123 4.20 -20.53 7.44
C GLY A 123 5.31 -19.48 7.38
N LEU A 124 5.76 -19.17 6.17
CA LEU A 124 6.74 -18.10 5.95
C LEU A 124 6.12 -16.71 6.24
N HIS A 125 6.83 -15.88 7.03
CA HIS A 125 6.55 -14.44 7.24
C HIS A 125 5.19 -14.04 7.84
N GLY A 126 4.48 -14.99 8.48
CA GLY A 126 3.19 -14.70 9.11
C GLY A 126 2.07 -14.43 8.11
N ARG A 127 0.96 -13.88 8.62
CA ARG A 127 -0.30 -13.72 7.88
C ARG A 127 -0.63 -12.27 7.56
N TYR A 128 0.13 -11.29 8.06
CA TYR A 128 -0.22 -9.87 7.96
C TYR A 128 -0.54 -9.41 6.53
N THR A 129 0.28 -9.79 5.55
CA THR A 129 0.07 -9.41 4.13
C THR A 129 -1.19 -10.04 3.49
N SER A 130 -1.89 -10.93 4.21
CA SER A 130 -3.19 -11.49 3.81
C SER A 130 -4.38 -10.81 4.47
N LEU A 131 -4.14 -9.89 5.41
CA LEU A 131 -5.19 -9.22 6.17
C LEU A 131 -5.69 -7.98 5.41
N PRO A 132 -6.99 -7.90 5.10
CA PRO A 132 -7.55 -6.70 4.53
C PRO A 132 -7.68 -5.60 5.58
N ALA A 133 -7.48 -4.35 5.16
CA ALA A 133 -7.70 -3.20 6.01
C ALA A 133 -9.20 -2.99 6.29
N GLU A 134 -9.55 -2.81 7.57
CA GLU A 134 -10.85 -2.31 8.00
C GLU A 134 -10.73 -0.86 8.48
N ARG A 135 -11.86 -0.17 8.66
CA ARG A 135 -11.91 1.23 9.16
C ARG A 135 -11.01 2.20 8.36
N ILE A 136 -11.01 2.01 7.05
CA ILE A 136 -10.21 2.82 6.12
C ILE A 136 -10.68 4.27 6.16
N SER A 137 -9.74 5.19 6.36
CA SER A 137 -9.96 6.64 6.28
C SER A 137 -8.88 7.28 5.43
N HIS A 138 -9.24 8.30 4.67
CA HIS A 138 -8.27 9.16 4.03
C HIS A 138 -8.72 10.62 4.08
N THR A 139 -7.75 11.52 4.22
CA THR A 139 -7.98 12.97 4.29
C THR A 139 -6.96 13.68 3.44
N GLU A 140 -7.39 14.74 2.76
CA GLU A 140 -6.53 15.60 1.95
C GLU A 140 -6.88 17.04 2.27
N GLY A 141 -5.89 17.87 2.59
CA GLY A 141 -6.19 19.25 2.98
C GLY A 141 -4.95 20.12 3.19
N TRP A 142 -5.20 21.42 3.21
CA TRP A 142 -4.18 22.42 3.50
C TRP A 142 -3.93 22.53 5.00
N GLU A 143 -2.66 22.42 5.39
CA GLU A 143 -2.14 22.76 6.70
C GLU A 143 -1.13 23.90 6.51
N GLY A 144 -1.63 25.14 6.64
CA GLY A 144 -0.88 26.31 6.18
C GLY A 144 -0.66 26.26 4.66
N ASP A 145 0.61 26.35 4.26
CA ASP A 145 1.03 26.24 2.85
C ASP A 145 1.41 24.82 2.43
N ASP A 146 1.24 23.82 3.30
CA ASP A 146 1.51 22.42 2.97
C ASP A 146 0.20 21.70 2.67
N TYR A 147 0.16 20.94 1.57
CA TYR A 147 -0.98 20.08 1.26
C TYR A 147 -0.68 18.68 1.78
N VAL A 148 -1.42 18.27 2.80
CA VAL A 148 -1.17 17.01 3.52
C VAL A 148 -2.20 15.98 3.11
N MET A 149 -1.69 14.80 2.74
CA MET A 149 -2.46 13.61 2.39
C MET A 149 -2.22 12.57 3.48
N ARG A 150 -3.30 12.00 4.02
CA ARG A 150 -3.24 10.91 5.00
C ARG A 150 -4.18 9.80 4.57
N ILE A 151 -3.73 8.56 4.75
CA ILE A 151 -4.54 7.36 4.62
C ILE A 151 -4.20 6.42 5.78
N SER A 152 -5.23 5.82 6.37
CA SER A 152 -5.11 4.92 7.50
C SER A 152 -6.09 3.76 7.36
N GLY A 153 -5.77 2.65 7.99
CA GLY A 153 -6.64 1.48 8.14
C GLY A 153 -6.15 0.63 9.29
N GLU A 154 -7.04 -0.23 9.79
CA GLU A 154 -6.76 -1.18 10.85
C GLU A 154 -6.66 -2.59 10.26
N MET A 155 -5.64 -3.34 10.65
CA MET A 155 -5.46 -4.74 10.26
C MET A 155 -5.69 -5.60 11.50
N ARG A 156 -6.50 -6.65 11.37
CA ARG A 156 -6.84 -7.53 12.49
C ARG A 156 -6.44 -8.96 12.19
N GLU A 157 -5.46 -9.47 12.93
CA GLU A 157 -5.18 -10.91 13.00
C GLU A 157 -5.94 -11.50 14.18
N ALA A 158 -6.76 -12.53 13.96
CA ALA A 158 -7.54 -13.17 15.01
C ALA A 158 -7.75 -14.66 14.70
N VAL A 159 -7.98 -15.44 15.76
CA VAL A 159 -8.39 -16.84 15.71
C VAL A 159 -9.46 -17.07 16.78
N ILE A 160 -10.41 -17.96 16.51
CA ILE A 160 -11.38 -18.43 17.52
C ILE A 160 -10.99 -19.86 17.91
N PHE A 161 -10.79 -20.08 19.21
CA PHE A 161 -10.38 -21.35 19.85
C PHE A 161 -9.01 -21.89 19.42
#